data_AF-A0A1S7BHK8-F1
#
_entry.id   AF-A0A1S7BHK8-F1
#
_cell.length_a   1.000
_cell.length_b   1.000
_cell.length_c   1.000
_cell.angle_alpha   90.00
_cell.angle_beta   90.00
_cell.angle_gamma   90.00
#
_symmetry.space_group_name_H-M   'P 1'
#
loop_
_entity.id
_entity.type
_entity.pdbx_description
1 polymer ?
#
loop_
_entity_poly.entity_id
_entity_poly.type
_entity_poly.pdbx_seq_one_letter_code
_entity_poly.pdbx_strand_id
1 'polypeptide(L)'
;PTSRKAHPGAALKFMRENVYPNHDRFVRRGDTTTLSVENAAGKDTVVIMVNSGSVSDSALALEEALYARRNGVTIFSLDIGERSSGFWKQVVGCRAGHRCLKYMSALNQELLEKVGTMVKNLCEPDGRDAVCLEEWSEYTACSKPCGIGLKTSTLKGHKTLLTTTNGANGIKGRTCEEQLANIKTKQLLCNTKQCNRHPYPANTMHHSSHTDGLPSGANEYTAAY
;
A
#
# COMPACT_ATOMS: atom_id res chain seq x y z
N PRO A 1 23.76 9.36 12.40
CA PRO A 1 23.19 8.01 12.16
C PRO A 1 22.33 8.00 10.88
N THR A 2 22.82 7.42 9.79
CA THR A 2 22.03 7.16 8.58
C THR A 2 20.81 6.31 8.98
N SER A 3 19.59 6.81 8.78
CA SER A 3 18.40 6.00 9.04
C SER A 3 18.45 4.78 8.12
N ARG A 4 18.61 3.58 8.69
CA ARG A 4 18.48 2.34 7.91
C ARG A 4 17.04 2.28 7.44
N LYS A 5 16.84 2.35 6.13
CA LYS A 5 15.52 2.17 5.52
C LYS A 5 15.24 0.68 5.38
N ALA A 6 13.98 0.30 5.55
CA ALA A 6 13.56 -1.08 5.33
C ALA A 6 13.47 -1.39 3.82
N HIS A 7 13.68 -2.66 3.49
CA HIS A 7 13.54 -3.22 2.14
C HIS A 7 12.44 -4.31 2.09
N PRO A 8 11.18 -3.99 2.42
CA PRO A 8 10.08 -4.96 2.41
C PRO A 8 9.85 -5.64 1.05
N GLY A 9 10.17 -4.97 -0.06
CA GLY A 9 10.05 -5.57 -1.39
C GLY A 9 11.00 -6.72 -1.59
N ALA A 10 12.27 -6.54 -1.24
CA ALA A 10 13.26 -7.61 -1.26
C ALA A 10 12.86 -8.77 -0.33
N ALA A 11 12.30 -8.48 0.85
CA ALA A 11 11.84 -9.51 1.78
C ALA A 11 10.65 -10.31 1.22
N LEU A 12 9.63 -9.66 0.68
CA LEU A 12 8.47 -10.33 0.07
C LEU A 12 8.88 -11.14 -1.17
N LYS A 13 9.83 -10.63 -1.96
CA LYS A 13 10.44 -11.37 -3.07
C LYS A 13 11.11 -12.65 -2.58
N PHE A 14 11.94 -12.55 -1.55
CA PHE A 14 12.60 -13.70 -0.95
C PHE A 14 11.60 -14.73 -0.45
N MET A 15 10.54 -14.28 0.23
CA MET A 15 9.46 -15.16 0.71
C MET A 15 8.80 -15.92 -0.44
N ARG A 16 8.48 -15.25 -1.54
CA ARG A 16 7.93 -15.89 -2.74
C ARG A 16 8.85 -16.93 -3.34
N GLU A 17 10.15 -16.66 -3.37
CA GLU A 17 11.12 -17.52 -4.05
C GLU A 17 11.58 -18.70 -3.19
N ASN A 18 11.46 -18.61 -1.85
CA ASN A 18 12.14 -19.55 -0.96
C ASN A 18 11.28 -20.06 0.22
N VAL A 19 10.14 -19.42 0.54
CA VAL A 19 9.42 -19.67 1.81
C VAL A 19 7.96 -20.06 1.61
N TYR A 20 7.23 -19.44 0.68
CA TYR A 20 5.81 -19.73 0.50
C TYR A 20 5.62 -21.20 0.09
N PRO A 21 4.76 -21.95 0.81
CA PRO A 21 4.34 -23.27 0.37
C PRO A 21 3.70 -23.18 -1.02
N ASN A 22 3.96 -24.17 -1.87
CA ASN A 22 3.40 -24.26 -3.22
C ASN A 22 3.73 -23.06 -4.15
N HIS A 23 4.82 -22.33 -3.89
CA HIS A 23 5.18 -21.14 -4.68
C HIS A 23 5.42 -21.45 -6.18
N ASP A 24 5.75 -22.69 -6.51
CA ASP A 24 5.88 -23.24 -7.86
C ASP A 24 4.56 -23.24 -8.63
N ARG A 25 3.42 -23.28 -7.92
CA ARG A 25 2.06 -23.26 -8.48
C ARG A 25 1.46 -21.86 -8.53
N PHE A 26 2.19 -20.83 -8.10
CA PHE A 26 1.67 -19.47 -8.14
C PHE A 26 1.54 -19.00 -9.58
N VAL A 27 0.40 -18.37 -9.89
CA VAL A 27 0.17 -17.77 -11.21
C VAL A 27 1.22 -16.71 -11.47
N ARG A 28 1.82 -16.69 -12.67
CA ARG A 28 2.98 -15.85 -13.01
C ARG A 28 2.66 -14.36 -12.98
N ARG A 29 3.70 -13.52 -12.86
CA ARG A 29 3.53 -12.07 -12.97
C ARG A 29 3.04 -11.68 -14.36
N GLY A 30 2.20 -10.65 -14.43
CA GLY A 30 1.60 -10.17 -15.67
C GLY A 30 0.38 -10.96 -16.15
N ASP A 31 0.17 -12.18 -15.65
CA ASP A 31 -1.04 -12.95 -15.95
C ASP A 31 -2.26 -12.28 -15.31
N THR A 32 -3.35 -12.10 -16.05
CA THR A 32 -4.58 -11.45 -15.55
C THR A 32 -5.72 -12.42 -15.29
N THR A 33 -5.43 -13.73 -15.20
CA THR A 33 -6.42 -14.76 -14.90
C THR A 33 -7.06 -14.53 -13.54
N THR A 34 -8.39 -14.58 -13.53
CA THR A 34 -9.21 -14.57 -12.32
C THR A 34 -9.12 -15.92 -11.62
N LEU A 35 -8.68 -15.92 -10.36
CA LEU A 35 -8.72 -17.10 -9.50
C LEU A 35 -9.87 -17.02 -8.49
N SER A 36 -10.44 -18.16 -8.13
CA SER A 36 -11.19 -18.26 -6.87
C SER A 36 -10.24 -18.51 -5.70
N VAL A 37 -10.63 -18.11 -4.49
CA VAL A 37 -9.78 -18.30 -3.30
C VAL A 37 -9.54 -19.78 -3.00
N GLU A 38 -10.52 -20.63 -3.25
CA GLU A 38 -10.45 -22.08 -3.02
C GLU A 38 -9.37 -22.75 -3.88
N ASN A 39 -9.12 -22.18 -5.06
CA ASN A 39 -8.15 -22.65 -6.05
C ASN A 39 -6.79 -21.95 -5.95
N ALA A 40 -6.66 -20.94 -5.09
CA ALA A 40 -5.42 -20.18 -4.95
C ALA A 40 -4.37 -20.98 -4.15
N ALA A 41 -3.17 -21.14 -4.72
CA ALA A 41 -2.11 -21.99 -4.16
C ALA A 41 -1.60 -21.55 -2.78
N GLY A 42 -1.69 -20.25 -2.48
CA GLY A 42 -1.27 -19.64 -1.22
C GLY A 42 -2.42 -19.33 -0.27
N LYS A 43 -3.64 -19.87 -0.47
CA LYS A 43 -4.83 -19.57 0.34
C LYS A 43 -4.64 -19.81 1.84
N ASP A 44 -3.81 -20.79 2.20
CA ASP A 44 -3.50 -21.16 3.59
C ASP A 44 -2.21 -20.50 4.11
N THR A 45 -1.60 -19.61 3.32
CA THR A 45 -0.36 -18.92 3.69
C THR A 45 -0.66 -17.57 4.33
N VAL A 46 -0.11 -17.35 5.53
CA VAL A 46 -0.20 -16.10 6.27
C VAL A 46 1.18 -15.48 6.43
N VAL A 47 1.30 -14.19 6.13
CA VAL A 47 2.51 -13.39 6.33
C VAL A 47 2.19 -12.30 7.34
N ILE A 48 2.97 -12.22 8.41
CA ILE A 48 2.86 -11.15 9.41
C ILE A 48 4.11 -10.28 9.29
N MET A 49 3.92 -9.03 8.85
CA MET A 49 5.00 -8.05 8.73
C MET A 49 5.01 -7.15 9.98
N VAL A 50 6.14 -7.08 10.68
CA VAL A 50 6.34 -6.16 11.80
C VAL A 50 7.31 -5.07 11.37
N ASN A 51 6.84 -3.83 11.37
CA ASN A 51 7.52 -2.71 10.75
C ASN A 51 7.60 -1.52 11.73
N SER A 52 8.66 -0.71 11.67
CA SER A 52 8.84 0.45 12.57
C SER A 52 9.48 1.67 11.90
N GLY A 53 9.63 1.64 10.57
CA GLY A 53 10.49 2.57 9.86
C GLY A 53 10.05 2.87 8.43
N SER A 54 10.81 3.78 7.80
CA SER A 54 10.60 4.21 6.42
C SER A 54 11.02 3.12 5.42
N VAL A 55 10.32 3.08 4.30
CA VAL A 55 10.52 2.10 3.22
C VAL A 55 11.38 2.70 2.10
N SER A 56 12.23 1.88 1.49
CA SER A 56 13.13 2.31 0.40
C SER A 56 12.83 1.68 -0.96
N ASP A 57 12.14 0.55 -0.99
CA ASP A 57 11.82 -0.23 -2.20
C ASP A 57 10.30 -0.39 -2.37
N SER A 58 9.55 0.69 -2.14
CA SER A 58 8.08 0.68 -2.10
C SER A 58 7.43 0.10 -3.36
N ALA A 59 7.96 0.42 -4.55
CA ALA A 59 7.44 -0.11 -5.80
C ALA A 59 7.50 -1.65 -5.87
N LEU A 60 8.67 -2.22 -5.54
CA LEU A 60 8.85 -3.67 -5.48
C LEU A 60 7.96 -4.29 -4.38
N ALA A 61 7.85 -3.65 -3.23
CA ALA A 61 7.01 -4.13 -2.14
C ALA A 61 5.52 -4.20 -2.51
N LEU A 62 4.99 -3.17 -3.19
CA LEU A 62 3.61 -3.17 -3.66
C LEU A 62 3.38 -4.25 -4.73
N GLU A 63 4.35 -4.44 -5.64
CA GLU A 63 4.28 -5.47 -6.68
C GLU A 63 4.28 -6.89 -6.08
N GLU A 64 5.24 -7.21 -5.20
CA GLU A 64 5.33 -8.52 -4.56
C GLU A 64 4.13 -8.80 -3.64
N ALA A 65 3.63 -7.77 -2.94
CA ALA A 65 2.45 -7.90 -2.11
C ALA A 65 1.19 -8.16 -2.94
N LEU A 66 0.99 -7.45 -4.05
CA LEU A 66 -0.09 -7.73 -4.99
C LEU A 66 0.01 -9.17 -5.51
N TYR A 67 1.21 -9.59 -5.88
CA TYR A 67 1.47 -10.94 -6.38
C TYR A 67 1.18 -12.04 -5.34
N ALA A 68 1.60 -11.84 -4.10
CA ALA A 68 1.28 -12.75 -3.02
C ALA A 68 -0.24 -12.80 -2.77
N ARG A 69 -0.89 -11.63 -2.66
CA ARG A 69 -2.33 -11.54 -2.38
C ARG A 69 -3.18 -12.15 -3.48
N ARG A 70 -2.85 -11.97 -4.77
CA ARG A 70 -3.60 -12.61 -5.87
C ARG A 70 -3.52 -14.13 -5.84
N ASN A 71 -2.45 -14.68 -5.27
CA ASN A 71 -2.25 -16.12 -5.12
C ASN A 71 -2.84 -16.65 -3.81
N GLY A 72 -3.68 -15.86 -3.12
CA GLY A 72 -4.39 -16.29 -1.93
C GLY A 72 -3.65 -15.99 -0.62
N VAL A 73 -2.38 -15.56 -0.65
CA VAL A 73 -1.64 -15.24 0.57
C VAL A 73 -2.35 -14.13 1.35
N THR A 74 -2.48 -14.30 2.66
CA THR A 74 -3.01 -13.28 3.56
C THR A 74 -1.84 -12.55 4.23
N ILE A 75 -1.76 -11.24 4.03
CA ILE A 75 -0.69 -10.41 4.61
C ILE A 75 -1.30 -9.53 5.69
N PHE A 76 -0.68 -9.55 6.87
CA PHE A 76 -0.91 -8.60 7.94
C PHE A 76 0.29 -7.68 8.09
N SER A 77 0.04 -6.42 8.46
CA SER A 77 1.07 -5.44 8.79
C SER A 77 0.82 -4.88 10.18
N LEU A 78 1.82 -4.96 11.03
CA LEU A 78 1.90 -4.36 12.35
C LEU A 78 2.92 -3.21 12.28
N ASP A 79 2.40 -1.98 12.21
CA ASP A 79 3.19 -0.76 12.09
C ASP A 79 3.41 -0.10 13.46
N ILE A 80 4.65 -0.14 13.93
CA ILE A 80 5.08 0.43 15.20
C ILE A 80 5.41 1.90 14.99
N GLY A 81 4.59 2.80 15.54
CA GLY A 81 4.80 4.24 15.46
C GLY A 81 4.32 4.92 14.15
N GLU A 82 3.53 4.22 13.33
CA GLU A 82 2.70 4.78 12.22
C GLU A 82 3.40 5.60 11.13
N ARG A 83 4.71 5.44 10.93
CA ARG A 83 5.48 6.31 10.02
C ARG A 83 5.11 6.17 8.54
N SER A 84 4.51 5.06 8.13
CA SER A 84 4.19 4.77 6.72
C SER A 84 2.86 4.04 6.59
N SER A 85 1.89 4.40 7.44
CA SER A 85 0.59 3.74 7.56
C SER A 85 -0.15 3.61 6.22
N GLY A 86 -0.14 4.65 5.38
CA GLY A 86 -0.74 4.64 4.06
C GLY A 86 -0.11 3.59 3.13
N PHE A 87 1.22 3.48 3.14
CA PHE A 87 1.94 2.46 2.37
C PHE A 87 1.63 1.05 2.86
N TRP A 88 1.68 0.81 4.18
CA TRP A 88 1.42 -0.51 4.74
C TRP A 88 -0.02 -0.98 4.53
N LYS A 89 -1.00 -0.07 4.58
CA LYS A 89 -2.38 -0.35 4.20
C LYS A 89 -2.48 -0.84 2.75
N GLN A 90 -1.75 -0.23 1.82
CA GLN A 90 -1.72 -0.68 0.42
C GLN A 90 -1.09 -2.07 0.27
N VAL A 91 0.02 -2.35 0.97
CA VAL A 91 0.69 -3.66 0.98
C VAL A 91 -0.30 -4.77 1.35
N VAL A 92 -1.06 -4.60 2.44
CA VAL A 92 -2.04 -5.60 2.88
C VAL A 92 -3.34 -5.60 2.07
N GLY A 93 -3.49 -4.67 1.13
CA GLY A 93 -4.62 -4.60 0.20
C GLY A 93 -5.79 -3.74 0.63
N CYS A 94 -5.60 -2.91 1.64
CA CYS A 94 -6.62 -2.01 2.10
C CYS A 94 -6.58 -0.69 1.34
N ARG A 95 -7.78 -0.15 1.10
CA ARG A 95 -7.99 1.16 0.47
C ARG A 95 -8.30 2.23 1.51
N ALA A 96 -8.02 3.48 1.16
CA ALA A 96 -8.38 4.64 1.97
C ALA A 96 -9.90 4.70 2.21
N GLY A 97 -10.31 5.19 3.39
CA GLY A 97 -11.73 5.34 3.75
C GLY A 97 -12.44 4.07 4.23
N HIS A 98 -11.77 2.91 4.24
CA HIS A 98 -12.35 1.65 4.71
C HIS A 98 -11.61 1.07 5.92
N ARG A 99 -12.36 0.36 6.77
CA ARG A 99 -11.77 -0.41 7.87
C ARG A 99 -10.83 -1.47 7.30
N CYS A 100 -9.64 -1.57 7.86
CA CYS A 100 -8.60 -2.51 7.42
C CYS A 100 -8.18 -3.40 8.59
N LEU A 101 -8.74 -4.61 8.68
CA LEU A 101 -8.37 -5.55 9.76
C LEU A 101 -6.98 -6.15 9.61
N LYS A 102 -6.42 -6.09 8.39
CA LYS A 102 -5.09 -6.60 8.07
C LYS A 102 -3.97 -5.63 8.39
N TYR A 103 -4.31 -4.38 8.72
CA TYR A 103 -3.36 -3.37 9.17
C TYR A 103 -3.65 -3.05 10.63
N MET A 104 -2.62 -3.10 11.45
CA MET A 104 -2.67 -2.69 12.84
C MET A 104 -1.52 -1.73 13.09
N SER A 105 -1.82 -0.63 13.76
CA SER A 105 -0.78 0.18 14.39
C SER A 105 -0.70 -0.17 15.87
N ALA A 106 0.52 -0.11 16.39
CA ALA A 106 0.80 -0.37 17.79
C ALA A 106 1.83 0.62 18.32
N LEU A 107 1.69 1.01 19.58
CA LEU A 107 2.84 1.42 20.36
C LEU A 107 3.63 0.19 20.82
N ASN A 108 4.92 0.33 21.12
CA ASN A 108 5.77 -0.80 21.53
C ASN A 108 5.18 -1.63 22.68
N GLN A 109 4.48 -0.98 23.62
CA GLN A 109 3.88 -1.63 24.79
C GLN A 109 2.63 -2.46 24.47
N GLU A 110 2.00 -2.25 23.31
CA GLU A 110 0.73 -2.89 22.92
C GLU A 110 0.94 -4.05 21.94
N LEU A 111 2.19 -4.33 21.55
CA LEU A 111 2.52 -5.24 20.46
C LEU A 111 1.91 -6.64 20.64
N LEU A 112 2.03 -7.21 21.85
CA LEU A 112 1.53 -8.56 22.15
C LEU A 112 0.01 -8.63 22.10
N GLU A 113 -0.68 -7.58 22.57
CA GLU A 113 -2.14 -7.50 22.50
C GLU A 113 -2.64 -7.43 21.05
N LYS A 114 -1.95 -6.63 20.21
CA LYS A 114 -2.26 -6.54 18.78
C LYS A 114 -2.00 -7.86 18.05
N VAL A 115 -0.93 -8.59 18.40
CA VAL A 115 -0.69 -9.94 17.88
C VAL A 115 -1.82 -10.88 18.29
N GLY A 116 -2.29 -10.84 19.54
CA GLY A 116 -3.44 -11.63 19.98
C GLY A 116 -4.71 -11.33 19.18
N THR A 117 -4.98 -10.05 18.90
CA THR A 117 -6.09 -9.62 18.04
C THR A 117 -5.95 -10.14 16.61
N MET A 118 -4.73 -10.14 16.07
CA MET A 118 -4.44 -10.67 14.74
C MET A 118 -4.69 -12.17 14.64
N VAL A 119 -4.25 -12.94 15.64
CA VAL A 119 -4.50 -14.39 15.70
C VAL A 119 -6.00 -14.66 15.79
N LYS A 120 -6.75 -13.88 16.56
CA LYS A 120 -8.21 -14.02 16.61
C LYS A 120 -8.86 -13.79 15.23
N ASN A 121 -8.45 -12.74 14.53
CA ASN A 121 -8.95 -12.43 13.18
C ASN A 121 -8.56 -13.49 12.13
N LEU A 122 -7.50 -14.27 12.37
CA LEU A 122 -7.12 -15.40 11.53
C LEU A 122 -8.03 -16.61 11.76
N CYS A 123 -8.43 -16.87 13.01
CA CYS A 123 -9.29 -17.99 13.36
C CYS A 123 -10.75 -17.76 12.96
N GLU A 124 -11.22 -16.51 12.96
CA GLU A 124 -12.58 -16.12 12.56
C GLU A 124 -12.50 -15.13 11.39
N PRO A 125 -12.10 -15.59 10.18
CA PRO A 125 -11.82 -14.68 9.09
C PRO A 125 -13.09 -13.99 8.60
N ASP A 126 -13.02 -12.66 8.52
CA ASP A 126 -13.91 -11.84 7.71
C ASP A 126 -13.89 -12.26 6.24
N GLY A 127 -14.91 -11.83 5.50
CA GLY A 127 -14.90 -11.94 4.06
C GLY A 127 -13.69 -11.24 3.45
N ARG A 128 -13.01 -11.93 2.54
CA ARG A 128 -11.86 -11.39 1.84
C ARG A 128 -12.33 -10.54 0.67
N ASP A 129 -11.93 -9.27 0.66
CA ASP A 129 -12.06 -8.42 -0.52
C ASP A 129 -11.35 -9.03 -1.75
N ALA A 130 -11.89 -8.76 -2.94
CA ALA A 130 -11.26 -9.15 -4.20
C ALA A 130 -9.89 -8.49 -4.33
N VAL A 131 -8.96 -9.18 -5.01
CA VAL A 131 -7.67 -8.58 -5.38
C VAL A 131 -7.80 -8.00 -6.78
N CYS A 132 -7.61 -6.70 -6.89
CA CYS A 132 -7.83 -5.96 -8.14
C CYS A 132 -6.51 -5.56 -8.76
N LEU A 133 -6.41 -5.74 -10.08
CA LEU A 133 -5.41 -5.08 -10.91
C LEU A 133 -6.04 -3.82 -11.51
N GLU A 134 -5.53 -2.67 -11.15
CA GLU A 134 -6.02 -1.38 -11.63
C GLU A 134 -5.26 -0.96 -12.89
N GLU A 135 -6.00 -0.49 -13.89
CA GLU A 135 -5.45 0.06 -15.11
C GLU A 135 -5.54 1.58 -15.04
N TRP A 136 -4.40 2.22 -14.81
CA TRP A 136 -4.29 3.68 -14.67
C TRP A 136 -3.78 4.32 -15.95
N SER A 137 -4.18 5.56 -16.21
CA SER A 137 -3.52 6.37 -17.25
C SER A 137 -2.09 6.71 -16.84
N GLU A 138 -1.26 7.07 -17.82
CA GLU A 138 -0.04 7.80 -17.54
C GLU A 138 -0.36 9.06 -16.71
N TYR A 139 0.59 9.43 -15.85
CA TYR A 139 0.48 10.66 -15.08
C TYR A 139 0.55 11.88 -16.00
N THR A 140 -0.30 12.88 -15.74
CA THR A 140 -0.21 14.18 -16.41
C THR A 140 1.14 14.84 -16.15
N ALA A 141 1.46 15.85 -16.95
CA ALA A 141 2.49 16.81 -16.60
C ALA A 141 2.23 17.41 -15.20
N CYS A 142 3.29 17.89 -14.55
CA CYS A 142 3.17 18.54 -13.25
C CYS A 142 2.28 19.79 -13.37
N SER A 143 1.32 19.96 -12.47
CA SER A 143 0.38 21.09 -12.50
C SER A 143 1.04 22.47 -12.33
N LYS A 144 2.30 22.50 -11.88
CA LYS A 144 3.11 23.71 -11.81
C LYS A 144 4.47 23.48 -12.45
N PRO A 145 5.04 24.47 -13.16
CA PRO A 145 6.37 24.36 -13.76
C PRO A 145 7.51 24.37 -12.71
N CYS A 146 7.28 24.95 -11.54
CA CYS A 146 8.18 24.90 -10.39
C CYS A 146 7.38 24.98 -9.08
N GLY A 147 8.00 24.59 -7.96
CA GLY A 147 7.32 24.53 -6.66
C GLY A 147 6.28 23.40 -6.61
N ILE A 148 5.78 23.10 -5.41
CA ILE A 148 4.93 21.93 -5.17
C ILE A 148 3.69 21.97 -6.05
N GLY A 149 3.61 21.01 -6.97
CA GLY A 149 2.48 20.74 -7.85
C GLY A 149 1.99 19.30 -7.72
N LEU A 150 1.04 18.94 -8.58
CA LEU A 150 0.42 17.61 -8.63
C LEU A 150 0.54 17.02 -10.03
N LYS A 151 0.82 15.72 -10.10
CA LYS A 151 0.55 14.90 -11.28
C LYS A 151 -0.67 14.05 -11.00
N THR A 152 -1.57 13.95 -11.96
CA THR A 152 -2.81 13.19 -11.83
C THR A 152 -2.80 12.01 -12.78
N SER A 153 -3.29 10.87 -12.32
CA SER A 153 -3.57 9.69 -13.14
C SER A 153 -5.04 9.30 -12.95
N THR A 154 -5.70 8.88 -14.03
CA THR A 154 -7.13 8.55 -14.06
C THR A 154 -7.31 7.04 -14.23
N LEU A 155 -8.26 6.47 -13.49
CA LEU A 155 -8.58 5.04 -13.57
C LEU A 155 -9.27 4.78 -14.91
N LYS A 156 -8.67 3.93 -15.74
CA LYS A 156 -9.23 3.51 -17.04
C LYS A 156 -10.09 2.25 -16.91
N GLY A 157 -9.77 1.40 -15.95
CA GLY A 157 -10.50 0.16 -15.71
C GLY A 157 -9.82 -0.69 -14.65
N HIS A 158 -10.36 -1.89 -14.43
CA HIS A 158 -9.82 -2.85 -13.49
C HIS A 158 -10.07 -4.28 -13.94
N LYS A 159 -9.28 -5.21 -13.38
CA LYS A 159 -9.46 -6.65 -13.52
C LYS A 159 -9.46 -7.30 -12.15
N THR A 160 -10.35 -8.24 -11.93
CA THR A 160 -10.36 -9.09 -10.73
C THR A 160 -9.32 -10.20 -10.91
N LEU A 161 -8.28 -10.20 -10.08
CA LEU A 161 -7.26 -11.26 -10.07
C LEU A 161 -7.61 -12.40 -9.12
N LEU A 162 -8.29 -12.09 -8.02
CA LEU A 162 -8.77 -13.06 -7.04
C LEU A 162 -10.16 -12.64 -6.58
N THR A 163 -11.12 -13.56 -6.59
CA THR A 163 -12.51 -13.27 -6.18
C THR A 163 -12.63 -12.98 -4.69
N THR A 164 -13.76 -12.41 -4.29
CA THR A 164 -14.11 -12.23 -2.90
C THR A 164 -14.44 -13.56 -2.21
N THR A 165 -14.44 -13.55 -0.88
CA THR A 165 -15.06 -14.60 -0.06
C THR A 165 -16.05 -14.02 0.95
N ASN A 166 -16.94 -14.87 1.44
CA ASN A 166 -17.78 -14.56 2.59
C ASN A 166 -17.08 -15.03 3.86
N GLY A 167 -17.06 -14.18 4.89
CA GLY A 167 -16.52 -14.53 6.19
C GLY A 167 -17.48 -15.42 6.98
N ALA A 168 -16.94 -16.19 7.93
CA ALA A 168 -17.75 -17.03 8.81
C ALA A 168 -18.69 -16.20 9.71
N ASN A 169 -18.35 -14.94 9.94
CA ASN A 169 -19.14 -13.97 10.70
C ASN A 169 -20.20 -13.22 9.86
N GLY A 170 -20.44 -13.65 8.61
CA GLY A 170 -21.43 -13.03 7.72
C GLY A 170 -20.96 -11.74 7.03
N ILE A 171 -19.75 -11.25 7.34
CA ILE A 171 -19.15 -10.10 6.63
C ILE A 171 -18.70 -10.56 5.25
N LYS A 172 -19.25 -9.94 4.21
CA LYS A 172 -18.88 -10.25 2.81
C LYS A 172 -17.71 -9.39 2.36
N GLY A 173 -16.76 -10.03 1.68
CA GLY A 173 -15.71 -9.30 0.97
C GLY A 173 -16.27 -8.55 -0.23
N ARG A 174 -15.65 -7.42 -0.56
CA ARG A 174 -16.10 -6.51 -1.61
C ARG A 174 -15.47 -6.79 -2.96
N THR A 175 -16.25 -6.74 -4.03
CA THR A 175 -15.75 -6.92 -5.39
C THR A 175 -14.85 -5.76 -5.83
N CYS A 176 -14.16 -5.90 -6.96
CA CYS A 176 -13.35 -4.80 -7.48
C CYS A 176 -14.20 -3.59 -7.87
N GLU A 177 -15.41 -3.81 -8.39
CA GLU A 177 -16.38 -2.77 -8.71
C GLU A 177 -16.76 -1.98 -7.46
N GLU A 178 -17.09 -2.67 -6.36
CA GLU A 178 -17.46 -2.04 -5.09
C GLU A 178 -16.29 -1.29 -4.46
N GLN A 179 -15.08 -1.87 -4.52
CA GLN A 179 -13.87 -1.24 -4.00
C GLN A 179 -13.44 0.01 -4.77
N LEU A 180 -13.77 0.08 -6.06
CA LEU A 180 -13.34 1.14 -6.98
C LEU A 180 -14.45 2.11 -7.37
N ALA A 181 -15.69 1.89 -6.93
CA ALA A 181 -16.87 2.65 -7.35
C ALA A 181 -16.69 4.18 -7.27
N ASN A 182 -16.01 4.65 -6.22
CA ASN A 182 -15.79 6.08 -5.97
C ASN A 182 -14.37 6.54 -6.28
N ILE A 183 -13.52 5.66 -6.85
CA ILE A 183 -12.12 5.96 -7.14
C ILE A 183 -11.98 6.31 -8.61
N LYS A 184 -11.71 7.60 -8.89
CA LYS A 184 -11.54 8.10 -10.27
C LYS A 184 -10.11 8.50 -10.58
N THR A 185 -9.41 9.05 -9.59
CA THR A 185 -8.08 9.62 -9.79
C THR A 185 -7.13 9.30 -8.65
N LYS A 186 -5.85 9.27 -8.97
CA LYS A 186 -4.77 9.28 -7.98
C LYS A 186 -3.75 10.35 -8.32
N GLN A 187 -3.16 10.91 -7.29
CA GLN A 187 -2.28 12.07 -7.39
C GLN A 187 -0.96 11.83 -6.69
N LEU A 188 0.10 12.36 -7.29
CA LEU A 188 1.44 12.42 -6.72
C LEU A 188 1.92 13.86 -6.68
N LEU A 189 2.62 14.22 -5.61
CA LEU A 189 3.35 15.49 -5.55
C LEU A 189 4.48 15.49 -6.58
N CYS A 190 4.65 16.61 -7.26
CA CYS A 190 5.76 16.86 -8.18
C CYS A 190 6.38 18.22 -7.89
N ASN A 191 7.59 18.44 -8.41
CA ASN A 191 8.35 19.66 -8.19
C ASN A 191 8.45 20.02 -6.70
N THR A 192 8.76 19.03 -5.85
CA THR A 192 8.78 19.15 -4.39
C THR A 192 9.88 20.07 -3.84
N LYS A 193 10.77 20.56 -4.72
CA LYS A 193 11.75 21.60 -4.40
C LYS A 193 11.15 22.98 -4.59
N GLN A 194 11.60 23.95 -3.80
CA GLN A 194 11.20 25.35 -4.00
C GLN A 194 11.62 25.84 -5.39
N CYS A 195 10.82 26.71 -6.00
CA CYS A 195 11.25 27.47 -7.17
C CYS A 195 12.49 28.28 -6.79
N ASN A 196 13.49 28.37 -7.67
CA ASN A 196 14.52 29.39 -7.52
C ASN A 196 13.84 30.75 -7.57
N ARG A 197 13.88 31.50 -6.47
CA ARG A 197 13.57 32.93 -6.54
C ARG A 197 14.62 33.53 -7.46
N HIS A 198 14.20 34.16 -8.57
CA HIS A 198 15.07 35.13 -9.22
C HIS A 198 15.59 36.08 -8.14
N PRO A 199 16.87 36.49 -8.17
CA PRO A 199 17.36 37.49 -7.25
C PRO A 199 16.59 38.77 -7.53
N TYR A 200 15.55 39.03 -6.72
CA TYR A 200 15.05 40.38 -6.57
C TYR A 200 16.24 41.21 -6.07
N PRO A 201 16.49 42.40 -6.65
CA PRO A 201 17.56 43.26 -6.17
C PRO A 201 17.39 43.47 -4.67
N ALA A 202 18.47 43.22 -3.93
CA ALA A 202 18.47 43.19 -2.48
C ALA A 202 17.97 44.52 -1.92
N ASN A 203 16.75 44.53 -1.38
CA ASN A 203 16.37 45.48 -0.35
C ASN A 203 16.12 44.71 0.95
N THR A 204 17.03 44.98 1.86
CA THR A 204 17.03 44.67 3.30
C THR A 204 15.65 44.55 3.92
N MET A 205 15.34 43.41 4.55
CA MET A 205 15.34 43.30 6.03
C MET A 205 14.82 41.94 6.55
N HIS A 206 15.54 41.46 7.55
CA HIS A 206 15.19 40.58 8.67
C HIS A 206 14.80 39.11 8.50
N HIS A 207 15.69 38.29 9.07
CA HIS A 207 15.56 36.89 9.46
C HIS A 207 14.27 36.54 10.20
N SER A 208 13.66 35.42 9.80
CA SER A 208 13.09 34.42 10.72
C SER A 208 13.16 33.06 10.04
N SER A 209 14.08 32.22 10.50
CA SER A 209 14.29 30.85 10.01
C SER A 209 13.32 29.91 10.71
N HIS A 210 12.21 29.56 10.05
CA HIS A 210 11.45 28.37 10.38
C HIS A 210 11.86 27.23 9.43
N THR A 211 12.61 26.27 9.97
CA THR A 211 12.97 25.03 9.29
C THR A 211 11.93 23.96 9.62
N ASP A 212 10.88 23.87 8.80
CA ASP A 212 10.01 22.69 8.79
C ASP A 212 10.54 21.69 7.76
N GLY A 213 11.23 20.67 8.26
CA GLY A 213 11.65 19.51 7.48
C GLY A 213 10.43 18.66 7.13
N LEU A 214 9.92 18.80 5.91
CA LEU A 214 8.93 17.88 5.34
C LEU A 214 9.61 16.57 4.90
N PRO A 215 9.09 15.39 5.29
CA PRO A 215 9.67 14.11 4.90
C PRO A 215 9.51 13.90 3.39
N SER A 216 10.60 13.50 2.73
CA SER A 216 10.60 13.03 1.35
C SER A 216 9.94 11.65 1.27
N GLY A 217 8.62 11.63 1.26
CA GLY A 217 7.80 10.51 0.83
C GLY A 217 6.92 10.99 -0.31
N ALA A 218 6.98 10.35 -1.46
CA ALA A 218 5.97 10.53 -2.48
C ALA A 218 4.65 9.99 -1.89
N ASN A 219 3.89 10.86 -1.25
CA ASN A 219 2.58 10.50 -0.72
C ASN A 219 1.65 10.40 -1.94
N GLU A 220 1.36 9.17 -2.34
CA GLU A 220 0.33 8.86 -3.32
C GLU A 220 -1.02 9.02 -2.63
N TYR A 221 -1.80 10.00 -3.09
CA TYR A 221 -3.13 10.26 -2.58
C TYR A 221 -4.15 9.76 -3.61
N THR A 222 -4.97 8.79 -3.23
CA THR A 222 -6.14 8.40 -4.01
C THR A 222 -7.31 9.28 -3.56
N ALA A 223 -7.91 10.02 -4.50
CA ALA A 223 -9.07 10.86 -4.20
C ALA A 223 -10.35 10.09 -4.55
N ALA A 224 -11.22 9.91 -3.56
CA ALA A 224 -12.60 9.50 -3.75
C ALA A 224 -13.48 10.76 -3.80
N TYR A 225 -14.40 10.82 -4.76
CA TYR A 225 -15.42 11.86 -4.86
C TYR A 225 -16.80 11.25 -4.65
#